data_AF-A0A2S6G7A8-F1
#
_entry.id   AF-A0A2S6G7A8-F1
#
_cell.length_a   1.000
_cell.length_b   1.000
_cell.length_c   1.000
_cell.angle_alpha   90.00
_cell.angle_beta   90.00
_cell.angle_gamma   90.00
#
_symmetry.space_group_name_H-M   'P 1'
#
loop_
_entity.id
_entity.type
_entity.pdbx_description
1 polymer ?
#
loop_
_entity_poly.entity_id
_entity_poly.type
_entity_poly.pdbx_seq_one_letter_code
_entity_poly.pdbx_strand_id
1 'polypeptide(L)'
;MSPSFFEIVQLANGDYALRRADDDESAPLVRISFSQEARDMMEDRDMNIAKAMIAAGIEAAGDITHDIDWEEDEAELAEPHSGHTLH
;
A
#
# COMPACT_ATOMS: atom_id res chain seq x y z
N MET A 1 0.44 7.00 22.88
CA MET A 1 -0.56 6.17 22.20
C MET A 1 -0.13 4.72 22.35
N SER A 2 -1.02 3.83 22.77
CA SER A 2 -0.76 2.38 22.70
C SER A 2 -0.56 2.00 21.23
N PRO A 3 0.35 1.06 20.90
CA PRO A 3 0.48 0.60 19.52
C PRO A 3 -0.85 -0.03 19.09
N SER A 4 -1.46 0.51 18.03
CA SER A 4 -2.58 -0.18 17.36
C SER A 4 -2.00 -1.34 16.57
N PHE A 5 -2.46 -2.54 16.89
CA PHE A 5 -2.12 -3.73 16.12
C PHE A 5 -3.13 -3.91 14.99
N PHE A 6 -2.64 -4.35 13.84
CA PHE A 6 -3.50 -4.75 12.73
C PHE A 6 -3.54 -6.27 12.64
N GLU A 7 -4.70 -6.80 12.30
CA GLU A 7 -4.90 -8.21 12.07
C GLU A 7 -5.58 -8.45 10.71
N ILE A 8 -5.33 -9.64 10.16
CA ILE A 8 -5.97 -10.12 8.94
C ILE A 8 -6.96 -11.19 9.34
N VAL A 9 -8.24 -10.96 9.06
CA VAL A 9 -9.34 -11.87 9.39
C VAL A 9 -10.07 -12.32 8.14
N GLN A 10 -10.63 -13.52 8.19
CA GLN A 10 -11.58 -13.99 7.18
C GLN A 10 -12.99 -13.57 7.60
N LEU A 11 -13.69 -12.89 6.70
CA LEU A 11 -15.07 -12.47 6.89
C LEU A 11 -16.04 -13.63 6.64
N ALA A 12 -17.27 -13.50 7.14
CA ALA A 12 -18.31 -14.52 6.98
C ALA A 12 -18.65 -14.86 5.51
N ASN A 13 -18.34 -13.97 4.57
CA ASN A 13 -18.54 -14.19 3.14
C ASN A 13 -17.28 -14.77 2.42
N GLY A 14 -16.24 -15.14 3.18
CA GLY A 14 -15.00 -15.71 2.66
C GLY A 14 -13.99 -14.69 2.13
N ASP A 15 -14.27 -13.39 2.25
CA ASP A 15 -13.27 -12.35 1.95
C ASP A 15 -12.26 -12.21 3.07
N TYR A 16 -11.13 -11.59 2.76
CA TYR A 16 -10.09 -11.26 3.74
C TYR A 16 -10.09 -9.78 4.02
N ALA A 17 -9.93 -9.40 5.29
CA ALA A 17 -9.92 -8.00 5.71
C ALA A 17 -8.74 -7.69 6.62
N LEU A 18 -8.09 -6.55 6.37
CA LEU A 18 -7.13 -5.94 7.30
C LEU A 18 -7.90 -4.96 8.19
N ARG A 19 -7.84 -5.12 9.50
CA ARG A 19 -8.53 -4.24 10.46
C ARG A 19 -7.71 -4.02 11.72
N ARG A 20 -8.16 -3.07 12.52
CA ARG A 20 -7.60 -2.79 13.85
C ARG A 20 -8.00 -3.92 14.81
N ALA A 21 -7.03 -4.47 15.53
CA ALA A 21 -7.28 -5.54 16.50
C ALA A 21 -7.95 -5.04 17.79
N ASP A 22 -7.90 -3.73 18.05
CA ASP A 22 -8.51 -3.06 19.19
C ASP A 22 -9.92 -2.52 18.92
N ASP A 23 -10.40 -2.59 17.67
CA ASP A 23 -11.69 -2.04 17.27
C ASP A 23 -12.37 -2.91 16.19
N ASP A 24 -13.15 -3.88 16.66
CA ASP A 24 -13.94 -4.80 15.82
C ASP A 24 -15.14 -4.14 15.12
N GLU A 25 -15.58 -2.97 15.60
CA GLU A 25 -16.71 -2.21 15.02
C GLU A 25 -16.26 -1.28 13.89
N SER A 26 -14.96 -0.99 13.81
CA SER A 26 -14.39 -0.18 12.73
C SER A 26 -14.50 -0.84 11.36
N ALA A 27 -14.71 -0.01 10.34
CA ALA A 27 -14.68 -0.47 8.96
C ALA A 27 -13.27 -1.01 8.63
N PRO A 28 -13.17 -2.12 7.88
CA PRO A 28 -11.88 -2.68 7.50
C PRO A 28 -11.10 -1.70 6.63
N LEU A 29 -9.79 -1.64 6.86
CA LEU A 29 -8.86 -0.77 6.13
C LEU A 29 -8.67 -1.24 4.69
N VAL A 30 -8.62 -2.56 4.50
CA VAL A 30 -8.47 -3.21 3.20
C VAL A 30 -9.37 -4.44 3.17
N ARG A 31 -9.99 -4.70 2.02
CA ARG A 31 -10.76 -5.92 1.76
C ARG A 31 -10.26 -6.58 0.48
N ILE A 32 -10.00 -7.89 0.54
CA ILE A 32 -9.55 -8.71 -0.57
C ILE A 32 -10.62 -9.76 -0.84
N SER A 33 -11.15 -9.75 -2.06
CA SER A 33 -12.12 -10.72 -2.55
C SER A 33 -11.49 -11.50 -3.70
N PHE A 34 -11.38 -12.82 -3.53
CA PHE A 34 -10.98 -13.72 -4.60
C PHE A 34 -12.21 -14.19 -5.36
N SER A 35 -12.10 -14.26 -6.69
CA SER A 35 -13.11 -14.94 -7.51
C SER A 35 -13.16 -16.42 -7.15
N GLN A 36 -14.27 -17.09 -7.48
CA GLN A 36 -14.38 -18.54 -7.24
C GLN A 36 -13.28 -19.32 -7.97
N GLU A 37 -13.02 -18.97 -9.23
CA GLU A 37 -11.93 -19.56 -10.03
C GLU A 37 -10.57 -19.43 -9.34
N ALA A 38 -10.25 -18.24 -8.81
CA ALA A 38 -9.00 -18.03 -8.10
C ALA A 38 -8.91 -18.90 -6.84
N ARG A 39 -10.00 -19.05 -6.08
CA ARG A 39 -10.04 -19.91 -4.88
C ARG A 39 -9.81 -21.38 -5.25
N ASP A 40 -10.45 -21.85 -6.32
CA ASP A 40 -10.31 -23.23 -6.79
C ASP A 40 -8.86 -23.54 -7.21
N MET A 41 -8.16 -22.56 -7.81
CA MET A 41 -6.75 -22.69 -8.19
C MET A 41 -5.78 -22.66 -7.00
N MET A 42 -6.16 -22.00 -5.90
CA MET A 42 -5.27 -21.77 -4.76
C MET A 42 -5.25 -22.92 -3.75
N GLU A 43 -6.13 -23.92 -3.87
CA GLU A 43 -6.15 -25.14 -3.04
C GLU A 43 -5.94 -24.84 -1.54
N ASP A 44 -6.81 -24.01 -0.95
CA ASP A 44 -6.76 -23.61 0.47
C ASP A 44 -5.54 -22.75 0.88
N ARG A 45 -4.82 -22.15 -0.07
CA ARG A 45 -3.70 -21.21 0.19
C ARG A 45 -4.11 -19.74 0.19
N ASP A 46 -5.37 -19.46 0.03
CA ASP A 46 -5.96 -18.12 -0.07
C ASP A 46 -5.58 -17.19 1.11
N MET A 47 -5.58 -17.68 2.35
CA MET A 47 -5.11 -16.91 3.51
C MET A 47 -3.62 -16.52 3.41
N ASN A 48 -2.76 -17.44 2.98
CA ASN A 48 -1.32 -17.16 2.84
C ASN A 48 -1.08 -16.14 1.73
N ILE A 49 -1.85 -16.23 0.64
CA ILE A 49 -1.79 -15.31 -0.48
C ILE A 49 -2.29 -13.92 -0.04
N ALA A 50 -3.40 -13.82 0.68
CA ALA A 50 -3.91 -12.56 1.21
C ALA A 50 -2.88 -11.85 2.10
N LYS A 51 -2.20 -12.61 2.98
CA LYS A 51 -1.10 -12.09 3.82
C LYS A 51 0.05 -11.54 2.98
N ALA A 52 0.49 -12.29 1.98
CA ALA A 52 1.57 -11.87 1.09
C ALA A 52 1.21 -10.60 0.31
N MET A 53 -0.03 -10.52 -0.20
CA MET A 53 -0.52 -9.32 -0.91
C MET A 53 -0.54 -8.09 -0.02
N ILE A 54 -0.98 -8.22 1.23
CA ILE A 54 -0.99 -7.11 2.19
C ILE A 54 0.44 -6.68 2.55
N ALA A 55 1.34 -7.63 2.79
CA ALA A 55 2.74 -7.35 3.08
C ALA A 55 3.41 -6.58 1.92
N ALA A 56 3.22 -7.04 0.68
CA ALA A 56 3.71 -6.38 -0.51
C ALA A 56 3.12 -4.97 -0.70
N GLY A 57 1.83 -4.79 -0.38
CA GLY A 57 1.19 -3.47 -0.42
C GLY A 57 1.76 -2.49 0.59
N ILE A 58 2.12 -2.96 1.80
CA ILE A 58 2.78 -2.13 2.83
C ILE A 58 4.18 -1.72 2.37
N GLU A 59 4.95 -2.66 1.83
CA GLU A 59 6.29 -2.39 1.28
C GLU A 59 6.22 -1.34 0.17
N ALA A 60 5.35 -1.55 -0.82
CA ALA A 60 5.16 -0.63 -1.93
C ALA A 60 4.71 0.78 -1.47
N ALA A 61 3.84 0.88 -0.46
CA ALA A 61 3.42 2.17 0.09
C ALA A 61 4.59 2.90 0.81
N GLY A 62 5.48 2.15 1.44
CA GLY A 62 6.72 2.69 2.01
C GLY A 62 7.65 3.27 0.95
N ASP A 63 7.86 2.54 -0.14
CA ASP A 63 8.72 2.97 -1.25
C ASP A 63 8.17 4.22 -1.95
N ILE A 64 6.87 4.29 -2.21
CA ILE A 64 6.22 5.49 -2.79
C ILE A 64 6.45 6.73 -1.90
N THR A 65 6.41 6.57 -0.58
CA THR A 65 6.67 7.68 0.34
C THR A 65 8.12 8.15 0.26
N HIS A 66 9.05 7.25 -0.07
CA HIS A 66 10.46 7.60 -0.28
C HIS A 66 10.69 8.30 -1.62
N ASP A 67 10.08 7.83 -2.71
CA ASP A 67 10.24 8.44 -4.04
C ASP A 67 9.68 9.87 -4.13
N ILE A 68 8.57 10.16 -3.44
CA ILE A 68 7.97 11.51 -3.42
C ILE A 68 8.90 12.54 -2.74
N ASP A 69 9.75 12.13 -1.79
CA ASP A 69 10.68 13.02 -1.07
C ASP A 69 11.89 13.44 -1.94
N TRP A 70 12.10 12.81 -3.11
CA TRP A 70 13.23 13.10 -4.01
C TRP A 70 12.85 13.97 -5.23
N GLU A 71 11.57 14.21 -5.50
CA GLU A 71 11.13 14.98 -6.68
C GLU A 71 10.93 16.49 -6.41
N GLU A 72 11.06 16.97 -5.16
CA GLU A 72 10.90 18.41 -4.84
C GLU A 72 12.23 19.23 -4.88
N ASP A 73 13.41 18.60 -5.00
CA ASP A 73 14.72 19.31 -4.89
C ASP A 73 15.47 19.54 -6.23
N GLU A 74 14.94 19.14 -7.39
CA GLU A 74 15.63 19.31 -8.69
C GLU A 74 15.11 20.47 -9.57
N ALA A 75 14.23 21.34 -9.05
CA ALA A 75 13.66 22.47 -9.81
C ALA A 75 14.41 23.81 -9.71
N GLU A 76 15.61 23.89 -9.10
CA GLU A 76 16.32 25.18 -8.87
C GLU A 76 17.73 25.33 -9.46
N LEU A 77 18.19 24.49 -10.40
CA LEU A 77 19.55 24.63 -10.99
C LEU A 77 19.63 24.90 -12.50
N ALA A 78 18.57 25.44 -13.10
CA ALA A 78 18.67 26.01 -14.45
C ALA A 78 18.66 27.54 -14.41
N GLU A 79 19.75 28.15 -13.92
CA GLU A 79 20.11 29.51 -14.29
C GLU A 79 20.86 29.48 -15.65
N PRO A 80 20.25 29.81 -16.80
CA PRO A 80 21.03 30.19 -17.95
C PRO A 80 21.52 31.62 -17.74
N HIS A 81 22.81 31.71 -17.39
CA HIS A 81 23.60 32.90 -17.31
C HIS A 81 23.21 33.96 -18.35
N SER A 82 22.96 35.16 -17.84
CA SER A 82 22.98 36.42 -18.56
C SER A 82 24.29 36.58 -19.34
N GLY A 83 24.21 36.68 -20.67
CA GLY A 83 25.37 37.03 -21.46
C GLY A 83 25.20 36.91 -22.97
N HIS A 84 24.53 37.88 -23.60
CA HIS A 84 25.09 38.56 -24.79
C HIS A 84 24.30 39.84 -25.10
N THR A 85 25.01 40.96 -25.18
CA THR A 85 24.54 42.20 -25.80
C THR A 85 25.57 42.63 -26.85
N LEU A 86 25.07 43.31 -27.89
CA LEU A 86 25.74 44.08 -28.97
C LEU A 86 26.19 43.22 -30.18
N HIS A 87 25.93 43.55 -31.45
CA HIS A 87 25.42 44.76 -32.14
C HIS A 87 24.60 44.31 -33.37
#